data_AF-A0A524JRQ5-F1
#
_entry.id   AF-A0A524JRQ5-F1
#
_cell.length_a   1.000
_cell.length_b   1.000
_cell.length_c   1.000
_cell.angle_alpha   90.00
_cell.angle_beta   90.00
_cell.angle_gamma   90.00
#
_symmetry.space_group_name_H-M   'P 1'
#
loop_
_entity.id
_entity.type
_entity.pdbx_description
1 polymer ?
#
loop_
_entity_poly.entity_id
_entity_poly.type
_entity_poly.pdbx_seq_one_letter_code
_entity_poly.pdbx_strand_id
1 'polypeptide(L)'
;GHEEIDFLTARERSQAADEADSFGAFGLIRFVFSVDYHVMDVCRFRYGVDDAEQVLRGLAMREATLYTAERDVDSLLQRGGGDAAKDLRKAINDAATQLALGVEVITVNIRGVHPLPKVADAFEEVIKAEQEGKGTVLSARISADSLLSTVAGSKATAEALMGTFAQAQQLQEQGAPAEQIASVEQTAIDLLDRSRGQAKVRINEARADRWAAENAGHGRLIELQGKLPAFRAAPRLYALQDKLKVLSETLKDAPKWILGVDRRFVEIRYQDERRVVGGGATLGSQN
;
A
#
# COMPACT_ATOMS: atom_id res chain seq x y z
N GLY A 1 -43.64 -35.74 -0.71
CA GLY A 1 -43.64 -34.70 0.34
C GLY A 1 -42.23 -34.19 0.48
N HIS A 2 -42.03 -32.89 0.65
CA HIS A 2 -40.71 -32.30 0.89
C HIS A 2 -40.46 -32.27 2.40
N GLU A 3 -39.33 -32.79 2.85
CA GLU A 3 -39.00 -32.88 4.27
C GLU A 3 -37.59 -32.30 4.51
N GLU A 4 -37.48 -31.45 5.53
CA GLU A 4 -36.28 -30.69 5.90
C GLU A 4 -35.62 -31.35 7.11
N ILE A 5 -34.32 -31.70 7.03
CA ILE A 5 -33.62 -32.43 8.10
C ILE A 5 -32.22 -31.85 8.33
N ASP A 6 -31.81 -31.77 9.60
CA ASP A 6 -30.54 -31.20 10.07
C ASP A 6 -29.45 -32.29 10.19
N PHE A 7 -28.19 -31.99 9.81
CA PHE A 7 -27.08 -32.94 9.77
C PHE A 7 -25.83 -32.45 10.51
N LEU A 8 -25.15 -33.36 11.21
CA LEU A 8 -23.90 -33.12 11.91
C LEU A 8 -22.71 -33.58 11.06
N THR A 9 -21.69 -32.73 10.90
CA THR A 9 -20.43 -33.07 10.19
C THR A 9 -19.26 -33.10 11.16
N ALA A 10 -18.25 -33.94 10.89
CA ALA A 10 -17.09 -34.14 11.76
C ALA A 10 -15.78 -34.19 10.95
N ARG A 11 -14.67 -33.81 11.57
CA ARG A 11 -13.32 -33.80 10.98
C ARG A 11 -12.48 -35.01 11.41
N GLU A 12 -11.71 -35.59 10.49
CA GLU A 12 -10.60 -36.49 10.83
C GLU A 12 -9.34 -35.71 11.25
N ARG A 13 -8.76 -36.13 12.38
CA ARG A 13 -7.64 -35.49 13.07
C ARG A 13 -6.31 -35.87 12.41
N SER A 14 -5.76 -34.99 11.56
CA SER A 14 -4.34 -35.03 11.18
C SER A 14 -3.51 -34.39 12.30
N GLN A 15 -2.61 -35.16 12.90
CA GLN A 15 -1.76 -34.72 14.01
C GLN A 15 -0.73 -33.66 13.57
N ALA A 16 -0.94 -32.41 13.96
CA ALA A 16 0.10 -31.45 14.35
C ALA A 16 -0.55 -30.16 14.90
N ALA A 17 0.03 -29.66 16.00
CA ALA A 17 -0.21 -28.39 16.69
C ALA A 17 -1.15 -28.41 17.92
N ASP A 18 -0.59 -27.82 18.98
CA ASP A 18 -0.90 -27.88 20.41
C ASP A 18 -2.18 -27.16 20.85
N GLU A 19 -2.55 -27.52 22.08
CA GLU A 19 -3.63 -27.07 22.94
C GLU A 19 -3.90 -25.54 22.95
N ALA A 20 -5.01 -25.15 22.32
CA ALA A 20 -5.88 -24.08 22.80
C ALA A 20 -7.32 -24.34 22.28
N ASP A 21 -8.25 -24.49 23.21
CA ASP A 21 -9.71 -24.54 23.03
C ASP A 21 -10.30 -25.53 22.02
N SER A 22 -10.58 -26.72 22.56
CA SER A 22 -11.41 -27.80 22.03
C SER A 22 -12.88 -27.40 21.81
N PHE A 23 -13.16 -26.49 20.87
CA PHE A 23 -14.49 -26.31 20.26
C PHE A 23 -14.48 -26.37 18.72
N GLY A 24 -13.31 -26.48 18.08
CA GLY A 24 -13.20 -26.60 16.63
C GLY A 24 -13.21 -28.04 16.13
N ALA A 25 -14.39 -28.62 15.83
CA ALA A 25 -14.46 -29.83 14.98
C ALA A 25 -15.85 -30.18 14.41
N PHE A 26 -16.95 -29.56 14.85
CA PHE A 26 -18.30 -29.96 14.43
C PHE A 26 -19.07 -28.78 13.84
N GLY A 27 -19.25 -28.77 12.52
CA GLY A 27 -20.16 -27.84 11.84
C GLY A 27 -21.55 -28.47 11.73
N LEU A 28 -22.55 -27.83 12.33
CA LEU A 28 -23.94 -28.26 12.20
C LEU A 28 -24.54 -27.57 10.96
N ILE A 29 -24.77 -28.37 9.92
CA ILE A 29 -25.27 -27.91 8.63
C ILE A 29 -26.64 -28.51 8.34
N ARG A 30 -27.50 -27.73 7.71
CA ARG A 30 -28.75 -28.19 7.14
C ARG A 30 -28.50 -28.59 5.69
N PHE A 31 -28.73 -29.86 5.36
CA PHE A 31 -28.55 -30.40 4.01
C PHE A 31 -29.91 -30.76 3.42
N VAL A 32 -30.36 -30.01 2.41
CA VAL A 32 -31.69 -30.20 1.80
C VAL A 32 -31.53 -30.83 0.42
N PHE A 33 -32.13 -32.01 0.22
CA PHE A 33 -32.08 -32.73 -1.05
C PHE A 33 -33.38 -33.47 -1.37
N SER A 34 -33.58 -33.82 -2.63
CA SER A 34 -34.68 -34.67 -3.09
C SER A 34 -34.17 -35.76 -4.02
N VAL A 35 -34.78 -36.94 -3.94
CA VAL A 35 -34.42 -38.13 -4.72
C VAL A 35 -35.56 -38.50 -5.64
N ASP A 36 -35.30 -38.51 -6.94
CA ASP A 36 -36.25 -38.95 -7.97
C ASP A 36 -35.89 -40.38 -8.38
N TYR A 37 -36.87 -41.29 -8.33
CA TYR A 37 -36.66 -42.71 -8.58
C TYR A 37 -37.76 -43.30 -9.47
N HIS A 38 -37.43 -44.41 -10.13
CA HIS A 38 -38.35 -45.19 -10.95
C HIS A 38 -38.40 -46.65 -10.47
N VAL A 39 -39.61 -47.19 -10.34
CA VAL A 39 -39.81 -48.59 -9.93
C VAL A 39 -39.66 -49.47 -11.16
N MET A 40 -38.60 -50.28 -11.17
CA MET A 40 -38.31 -51.21 -12.26
C MET A 40 -39.00 -52.56 -12.07
N ASP A 41 -39.15 -53.01 -10.83
CA ASP A 41 -39.80 -54.27 -10.48
C ASP A 41 -40.83 -54.05 -9.37
N VAL A 42 -42.10 -53.93 -9.77
CA VAL A 42 -43.22 -53.66 -8.87
C VAL A 42 -43.43 -54.80 -7.87
N CYS A 43 -43.11 -56.05 -8.23
CA CYS A 43 -43.25 -57.19 -7.34
C CYS A 43 -42.21 -57.13 -6.21
N ARG A 44 -40.95 -56.83 -6.54
CA ARG A 44 -39.89 -56.63 -5.54
C ARG A 44 -40.14 -55.39 -4.68
N PHE A 45 -40.59 -54.31 -5.28
CA PHE A 45 -40.88 -53.08 -4.55
C PHE A 45 -42.07 -53.23 -3.59
N ARG A 46 -43.13 -53.96 -3.98
CA ARG A 46 -44.35 -54.07 -3.16
C ARG A 46 -44.32 -55.21 -2.14
N TYR A 47 -43.63 -56.31 -2.45
CA TYR A 47 -43.66 -57.55 -1.67
C TYR A 47 -42.29 -57.99 -1.15
N GLY A 48 -41.20 -57.35 -1.58
CA GLY A 48 -39.84 -57.70 -1.12
C GLY A 48 -39.49 -57.14 0.26
N VAL A 49 -40.13 -56.04 0.67
CA VAL A 49 -39.95 -55.37 1.95
C VAL A 49 -41.27 -54.73 2.39
N ASP A 50 -41.46 -54.55 3.71
CA ASP A 50 -42.72 -54.07 4.29
C ASP A 50 -43.12 -52.67 3.78
N ASP A 51 -42.17 -51.73 3.74
CA ASP A 51 -42.34 -50.39 3.20
C ASP A 51 -41.09 -49.97 2.41
N ALA A 52 -41.08 -50.27 1.12
CA ALA A 52 -39.96 -49.94 0.23
C ALA A 52 -39.69 -48.44 0.12
N GLU A 53 -40.71 -47.59 0.28
CA GLU A 53 -40.52 -46.14 0.25
C GLU A 53 -39.79 -45.67 1.50
N GLN A 54 -40.19 -46.16 2.68
CA GLN A 54 -39.52 -45.84 3.93
C GLN A 54 -38.08 -46.37 3.97
N VAL A 55 -37.84 -47.57 3.41
CA VAL A 55 -36.49 -48.13 3.29
C VAL A 55 -35.63 -47.29 2.36
N LEU A 56 -36.12 -46.91 1.18
CA LEU A 56 -35.39 -46.05 0.25
C LEU A 56 -35.09 -44.68 0.88
N ARG A 57 -36.03 -44.13 1.65
CA ARG A 57 -35.84 -42.90 2.41
C ARG A 57 -34.73 -43.04 3.45
N GLY A 58 -34.72 -44.15 4.21
CA GLY A 58 -33.68 -44.45 5.19
C GLY A 58 -32.29 -44.59 4.54
N LEU A 59 -32.21 -45.24 3.37
CA LEU A 59 -30.96 -45.34 2.60
C LEU A 59 -30.49 -43.98 2.12
N ALA A 60 -31.37 -43.18 1.54
CA ALA A 60 -31.06 -41.83 1.09
C ALA A 60 -30.52 -40.97 2.24
N MET A 61 -31.13 -41.07 3.41
CA MET A 61 -30.70 -40.37 4.62
C MET A 61 -29.32 -40.83 5.10
N ARG A 62 -29.09 -42.14 5.14
CA ARG A 62 -27.81 -42.73 5.56
C ARG A 62 -26.67 -42.30 4.65
N GLU A 63 -26.84 -42.42 3.34
CA GLU A 63 -25.80 -42.07 2.38
C GLU A 63 -25.53 -40.56 2.38
N ALA A 64 -26.56 -39.71 2.55
CA ALA A 64 -26.37 -38.26 2.72
C ALA A 64 -25.60 -37.91 4.00
N THR A 65 -25.87 -38.64 5.09
CA THR A 65 -25.16 -38.47 6.36
C THR A 65 -23.69 -38.86 6.23
N LEU A 66 -23.40 -40.01 5.61
CA LEU A 66 -22.02 -40.44 5.36
C LEU A 66 -21.28 -39.47 4.42
N TYR A 67 -21.95 -39.03 3.35
CA TYR A 67 -21.39 -38.09 2.38
C TYR A 67 -21.00 -36.75 3.01
N THR A 68 -21.82 -36.23 3.92
CA THR A 68 -21.56 -34.98 4.64
C THR A 68 -20.57 -35.14 5.78
N ALA A 69 -20.51 -36.30 6.43
CA ALA A 69 -19.54 -36.60 7.47
C ALA A 69 -18.10 -36.74 6.94
N GLU A 70 -17.92 -37.20 5.70
CA GLU A 70 -16.59 -37.38 5.06
C GLU A 70 -16.00 -36.09 4.47
N ARG A 71 -16.77 -34.99 4.40
CA ARG A 71 -16.38 -33.77 3.69
C ARG A 71 -16.38 -32.54 4.61
N ASP A 72 -15.47 -31.62 4.31
CA ASP A 72 -15.36 -30.36 5.03
C ASP A 72 -16.52 -29.41 4.70
N VAL A 73 -17.00 -28.66 5.68
CA VAL A 73 -18.13 -27.72 5.56
C VAL A 73 -17.87 -26.68 4.47
N ASP A 74 -16.65 -26.15 4.40
CA ASP A 74 -16.26 -25.17 3.37
C ASP A 74 -16.29 -25.77 1.96
N SER A 75 -15.96 -27.07 1.82
CA SER A 75 -16.04 -27.78 0.55
C SER A 75 -17.48 -28.05 0.11
N LEU A 76 -18.40 -28.24 1.07
CA LEU A 76 -19.83 -28.42 0.83
C LEU A 76 -20.53 -27.09 0.47
N LEU A 77 -20.03 -25.97 0.99
CA LEU A 77 -20.54 -24.61 0.70
C LEU A 77 -19.95 -24.00 -0.58
N GLN A 78 -18.77 -24.45 -1.02
CA GLN A 78 -18.18 -24.03 -2.29
C GLN A 78 -18.95 -24.61 -3.49
N ARG A 79 -18.87 -23.89 -4.63
CA ARG A 79 -19.68 -24.03 -5.85
C ARG A 79 -19.39 -25.34 -6.62
N GLY A 80 -19.60 -26.50 -6.00
CA GLY A 80 -19.30 -27.85 -6.51
C GLY A 80 -20.48 -28.82 -6.52
N GLY A 81 -21.72 -28.34 -6.31
CA GLY A 81 -22.92 -29.19 -6.13
C GLY A 81 -23.22 -30.19 -7.26
N GLY A 82 -22.62 -30.03 -8.44
CA GLY A 82 -22.78 -30.95 -9.58
C GLY A 82 -22.10 -32.31 -9.40
N ASP A 83 -21.00 -32.40 -8.65
CA ASP A 83 -20.32 -33.68 -8.39
C ASP A 83 -20.89 -34.37 -7.15
N ALA A 84 -21.32 -33.60 -6.16
CA ALA A 84 -21.99 -34.13 -4.97
C ALA A 84 -23.30 -34.84 -5.28
N ALA A 85 -24.13 -34.28 -6.16
CA ALA A 85 -25.37 -34.91 -6.59
C ALA A 85 -25.12 -36.25 -7.32
N LYS A 86 -24.05 -36.34 -8.12
CA LYS A 86 -23.70 -37.57 -8.86
C LYS A 86 -23.20 -38.66 -7.93
N ASP A 87 -22.31 -38.31 -7.01
CA ASP A 87 -21.75 -39.25 -6.02
C ASP A 87 -22.88 -39.80 -5.13
N LEU A 88 -23.73 -38.92 -4.61
CA LEU A 88 -24.84 -39.31 -3.75
C LEU A 88 -25.87 -40.15 -4.51
N ARG A 89 -26.18 -39.80 -5.77
CA ARG A 89 -27.04 -40.63 -6.63
C ARG A 89 -26.49 -42.04 -6.78
N LYS A 90 -25.18 -42.16 -7.06
CA LYS A 90 -24.53 -43.46 -7.25
C LYS A 90 -24.58 -44.27 -5.96
N ALA A 91 -24.22 -43.68 -4.83
CA ALA A 91 -24.24 -44.35 -3.52
C ALA A 91 -25.63 -44.89 -3.16
N ILE A 92 -26.67 -44.06 -3.32
CA ILE A 92 -28.06 -44.47 -3.05
C ILE A 92 -28.52 -45.57 -4.00
N ASN A 93 -28.18 -45.47 -5.29
CA ASN A 93 -28.55 -46.49 -6.28
C ASN A 93 -27.86 -47.83 -6.02
N ASP A 94 -26.58 -47.81 -5.66
CA ASP A 94 -25.81 -49.00 -5.33
C ASP A 94 -26.36 -49.68 -4.07
N ALA A 95 -26.69 -48.89 -3.04
CA ALA A 95 -27.34 -49.38 -1.82
C ALA A 95 -28.73 -49.97 -2.08
N ALA A 96 -29.53 -49.31 -2.93
CA ALA A 96 -30.86 -49.80 -3.32
C ALA A 96 -30.79 -51.12 -4.12
N THR A 97 -29.76 -51.25 -4.97
CA THR A 97 -29.49 -52.46 -5.77
C THR A 97 -29.05 -53.61 -4.88
N GLN A 98 -28.19 -53.37 -3.88
CA GLN A 98 -27.73 -54.39 -2.92
C GLN A 98 -28.89 -55.00 -2.12
N LEU A 99 -29.89 -54.19 -1.78
CA LEU A 99 -31.11 -54.63 -1.09
C LEU A 99 -32.17 -55.19 -2.05
N ALA A 100 -31.88 -55.25 -3.34
CA ALA A 100 -32.78 -55.74 -4.38
C ALA A 100 -34.18 -55.10 -4.35
N LEU A 101 -34.26 -53.81 -3.99
CA LEU A 101 -35.52 -53.06 -3.82
C LEU A 101 -36.35 -52.93 -5.11
N GLY A 102 -35.75 -53.18 -6.28
CA GLY A 102 -36.44 -53.08 -7.57
C GLY A 102 -36.64 -51.65 -8.05
N VAL A 103 -35.78 -50.72 -7.60
CA VAL A 103 -35.87 -49.29 -7.89
C VAL A 103 -34.57 -48.80 -8.52
N GLU A 104 -34.68 -47.89 -9.48
CA GLU A 104 -33.55 -47.16 -10.07
C GLU A 104 -33.62 -45.68 -9.67
N VAL A 105 -32.52 -45.13 -9.17
CA VAL A 105 -32.43 -43.71 -8.83
C VAL A 105 -32.03 -42.89 -10.06
N ILE A 106 -32.93 -42.03 -10.52
CA ILE A 106 -32.72 -41.25 -11.75
C ILE A 106 -31.83 -40.04 -11.46
N THR A 107 -32.22 -39.25 -10.45
CA THR A 107 -31.58 -37.97 -10.12
C THR A 107 -31.65 -37.71 -8.61
N VAL A 108 -30.58 -37.11 -8.08
CA VAL A 108 -30.58 -36.49 -6.76
C VAL A 108 -30.38 -35.00 -6.94
N ASN A 109 -31.30 -34.20 -6.39
CA ASN A 109 -31.26 -32.74 -6.48
C ASN A 109 -30.93 -32.17 -5.11
N ILE A 110 -29.76 -31.53 -4.99
CA ILE A 110 -29.35 -30.83 -3.76
C ILE A 110 -29.84 -29.38 -3.87
N ARG A 111 -30.74 -28.96 -2.97
CA ARG A 111 -31.35 -27.62 -3.00
C ARG A 111 -30.55 -26.57 -2.25
N GLY A 112 -29.82 -26.97 -1.20
CA GLY A 112 -29.01 -26.05 -0.43
C GLY A 112 -28.33 -26.71 0.75
N VAL A 113 -27.17 -26.16 1.11
CA VAL A 113 -26.42 -26.48 2.32
C VAL A 113 -26.28 -25.18 3.09
N HIS A 114 -26.83 -25.11 4.30
CA HIS A 114 -26.82 -23.89 5.10
C HIS A 114 -26.38 -24.17 6.54
N PRO A 115 -25.44 -23.41 7.10
CA PRO A 115 -25.20 -23.42 8.55
C PRO A 115 -26.47 -23.01 9.31
N LEU A 116 -26.68 -23.57 10.50
CA LEU A 116 -27.80 -23.14 11.35
C LEU A 116 -27.60 -21.69 11.83
N PRO A 117 -28.68 -20.92 12.04
CA PRO A 117 -28.60 -19.50 12.36
C PRO A 117 -27.82 -19.16 13.63
N LYS A 118 -27.74 -20.06 14.63
CA LYS A 118 -26.91 -19.86 15.84
C LYS A 118 -25.40 -19.98 15.60
N VAL A 119 -25.00 -20.58 14.47
CA VAL A 119 -23.61 -20.83 14.08
C VAL A 119 -23.19 -19.88 12.94
N ALA A 120 -24.16 -19.31 12.21
CA ALA A 120 -23.93 -18.32 11.15
C ALA A 120 -23.16 -17.08 11.65
N ASP A 121 -23.58 -16.47 12.77
CA ASP A 121 -22.93 -15.28 13.31
C ASP A 121 -21.45 -15.53 13.67
N ALA A 122 -21.15 -16.68 14.28
CA ALA A 122 -19.79 -17.06 14.65
C ALA A 122 -18.91 -17.36 13.43
N PHE A 123 -19.48 -17.95 12.37
CA PHE A 123 -18.77 -18.17 11.10
C PHE A 123 -18.52 -16.85 10.36
N GLU A 124 -19.52 -15.96 10.32
CA GLU A 124 -19.38 -14.63 9.71
C GLU A 124 -18.29 -13.81 10.42
N GLU A 125 -18.18 -13.91 11.74
CA GLU A 125 -17.13 -13.24 12.51
C GLU A 125 -15.72 -13.76 12.16
N VAL A 126 -15.54 -15.08 12.01
CA VAL A 126 -14.26 -15.67 11.60
C VAL A 126 -13.87 -15.25 10.18
N ILE A 127 -14.81 -15.30 9.24
CA ILE A 127 -14.56 -14.86 7.85
C ILE A 127 -14.22 -13.37 7.81
N LYS A 128 -14.92 -12.55 8.58
CA LYS A 128 -14.65 -11.13 8.69
C LYS A 128 -13.26 -10.88 9.27
N ALA A 129 -12.87 -11.56 10.35
CA ALA A 129 -11.54 -11.46 10.94
C ALA A 129 -10.43 -11.90 9.96
N GLU A 130 -10.66 -12.96 9.19
CA GLU A 130 -9.71 -13.43 8.17
C GLU A 130 -9.56 -12.40 7.03
N GLN A 131 -10.67 -11.84 6.55
CA GLN A 131 -10.67 -10.79 5.53
C GLN A 131 -10.00 -9.51 6.03
N GLU A 132 -10.27 -9.09 7.27
CA GLU A 132 -9.64 -7.95 7.91
C GLU A 132 -8.12 -8.17 8.05
N GLY A 133 -7.69 -9.35 8.50
CA GLY A 133 -6.27 -9.71 8.58
C GLY A 133 -5.56 -9.67 7.22
N LYS A 134 -6.19 -10.26 6.18
CA LYS A 134 -5.69 -10.16 4.79
C LYS A 134 -5.62 -8.70 4.33
N GLY A 135 -6.62 -7.89 4.69
CA GLY A 135 -6.67 -6.46 4.41
C GLY A 135 -5.53 -5.68 5.06
N THR A 136 -5.22 -5.95 6.34
CA THR A 136 -4.10 -5.33 7.06
C THR A 136 -2.75 -5.67 6.44
N VAL A 137 -2.53 -6.92 6.04
CA VAL A 137 -1.26 -7.32 5.39
C VAL A 137 -1.12 -6.64 4.02
N LEU A 138 -2.21 -6.58 3.25
CA LEU A 138 -2.20 -5.94 1.94
C LEU A 138 -1.96 -4.43 2.05
N SER A 139 -2.59 -3.75 3.00
CA SER A 139 -2.39 -2.32 3.21
C SER A 139 -0.95 -2.01 3.62
N ALA A 140 -0.35 -2.80 4.51
CA ALA A 140 1.05 -2.67 4.89
C ALA A 140 2.00 -2.82 3.69
N ARG A 141 1.73 -3.79 2.79
CA ARG A 141 2.51 -3.97 1.55
C ARG A 141 2.38 -2.79 0.61
N ILE A 142 1.17 -2.27 0.41
CA ILE A 142 0.93 -1.07 -0.43
C ILE A 142 1.66 0.14 0.15
N SER A 143 1.60 0.35 1.46
CA SER A 143 2.31 1.45 2.11
C SER A 143 3.82 1.34 1.93
N ALA A 144 4.39 0.14 2.12
CA ALA A 144 5.82 -0.10 1.90
C ALA A 144 6.22 0.17 0.44
N ASP A 145 5.48 -0.37 -0.53
CA ASP A 145 5.75 -0.20 -1.95
C ASP A 145 5.60 1.27 -2.38
N SER A 146 4.60 1.98 -1.84
CA SER A 146 4.43 3.42 -2.07
C SER A 146 5.61 4.21 -1.52
N LEU A 147 6.10 3.87 -0.33
CA LEU A 147 7.24 4.56 0.27
C LEU A 147 8.50 4.37 -0.59
N LEU A 148 8.78 3.14 -1.02
CA LEU A 148 9.92 2.84 -1.91
C LEU A 148 9.81 3.60 -3.23
N SER A 149 8.61 3.65 -3.81
CA SER A 149 8.32 4.40 -5.03
C SER A 149 8.49 5.91 -4.83
N THR A 150 8.03 6.48 -3.71
CA THR A 150 8.21 7.91 -3.41
C THR A 150 9.68 8.28 -3.22
N VAL A 151 10.46 7.43 -2.53
CA VAL A 151 11.87 7.71 -2.22
C VAL A 151 12.76 7.55 -3.45
N ALA A 152 12.63 6.45 -4.20
CA ALA A 152 13.52 6.09 -5.31
C ALA A 152 12.90 6.30 -6.71
N GLY A 153 11.62 6.65 -6.80
CA GLY A 153 10.87 6.79 -8.05
C GLY A 153 10.21 5.49 -8.53
N SER A 154 10.71 4.33 -8.12
CA SER A 154 10.07 3.03 -8.35
C SER A 154 10.56 1.98 -7.34
N LYS A 155 9.77 0.93 -7.11
CA LYS A 155 10.16 -0.22 -6.27
C LYS A 155 11.43 -0.90 -6.78
N ALA A 156 11.50 -1.19 -8.08
CA ALA A 156 12.66 -1.85 -8.69
C ALA A 156 13.95 -1.04 -8.51
N THR A 157 13.88 0.29 -8.63
CA THR A 157 15.03 1.17 -8.39
C THR A 157 15.43 1.17 -6.92
N ALA A 158 14.46 1.17 -5.99
CA ALA A 158 14.75 1.13 -4.56
C ALA A 158 15.43 -0.19 -4.16
N GLU A 159 14.94 -1.33 -4.65
CA GLU A 159 15.52 -2.65 -4.40
C GLU A 159 16.93 -2.76 -4.99
N ALA A 160 17.15 -2.26 -6.21
CA ALA A 160 18.48 -2.22 -6.81
C ALA A 160 19.46 -1.38 -5.96
N LEU A 161 19.04 -0.21 -5.47
CA LEU A 161 19.85 0.64 -4.60
C LEU A 161 20.17 -0.02 -3.27
N MET A 162 19.19 -0.66 -2.62
CA MET A 162 19.43 -1.40 -1.39
C MET A 162 20.41 -2.55 -1.61
N GLY A 163 20.32 -3.24 -2.75
CA GLY A 163 21.27 -4.28 -3.14
C GLY A 163 22.70 -3.74 -3.27
N THR A 164 22.90 -2.60 -3.94
CA THR A 164 24.24 -2.00 -4.06
C THR A 164 24.78 -1.52 -2.73
N PHE A 165 23.93 -0.96 -1.84
CA PHE A 165 24.36 -0.54 -0.51
C PHE A 165 24.74 -1.73 0.38
N ALA A 166 23.95 -2.80 0.37
CA ALA A 166 24.26 -4.02 1.10
C ALA A 166 25.59 -4.63 0.63
N GLN A 167 25.82 -4.66 -0.68
CA GLN A 167 27.09 -5.13 -1.26
C GLN A 167 28.28 -4.26 -0.85
N ALA A 168 28.13 -2.93 -0.90
CA ALA A 168 29.19 -2.01 -0.48
C ALA A 168 29.53 -2.18 1.00
N GLN A 169 28.52 -2.32 1.86
CA GLN A 169 28.70 -2.56 3.29
C GLN A 169 29.41 -3.91 3.54
N GLN A 170 29.00 -4.97 2.85
CA GLN A 170 29.65 -6.27 2.96
C GLN A 170 31.13 -6.22 2.56
N LEU A 171 31.46 -5.52 1.48
CA LEU A 171 32.85 -5.34 1.05
C LEU A 171 33.67 -4.54 2.08
N GLN A 172 33.07 -3.53 2.71
CA GLN A 172 33.71 -2.78 3.80
C GLN A 172 33.99 -3.68 5.01
N GLU A 173 33.02 -4.49 5.42
CA GLU A 173 33.15 -5.42 6.56
C GLU A 173 34.23 -6.49 6.30
N GLN A 174 34.39 -6.91 5.05
CA GLN A 174 35.42 -7.88 4.64
C GLN A 174 36.81 -7.24 4.47
N GLY A 175 36.94 -5.92 4.64
CA GLY A 175 38.20 -5.21 4.43
C GLY A 175 38.65 -5.21 2.97
N ALA A 176 37.70 -5.23 2.02
CA ALA A 176 38.00 -5.23 0.60
C ALA A 176 38.77 -3.96 0.18
N PRO A 177 39.52 -4.00 -0.94
CA PRO A 177 40.24 -2.84 -1.46
C PRO A 177 39.30 -1.64 -1.70
N ALA A 178 39.77 -0.44 -1.36
CA ALA A 178 39.00 0.80 -1.50
C ALA A 178 38.46 1.03 -2.93
N GLU A 179 39.20 0.59 -3.94
CA GLU A 179 38.79 0.68 -5.35
C GLU A 179 37.53 -0.15 -5.65
N GLN A 180 37.39 -1.33 -5.04
CA GLN A 180 36.21 -2.17 -5.21
C GLN A 180 34.98 -1.55 -4.55
N ILE A 181 35.14 -1.02 -3.33
CA ILE A 181 34.07 -0.32 -2.62
C ILE A 181 33.62 0.91 -3.42
N ALA A 182 34.57 1.71 -3.90
CA ALA A 182 34.30 2.89 -4.72
C ALA A 182 33.57 2.54 -6.03
N SER A 183 33.87 1.39 -6.66
CA SER A 183 33.16 0.95 -7.87
C SER A 183 31.69 0.63 -7.63
N VAL A 184 31.35 0.02 -6.49
CA VAL A 184 29.96 -0.30 -6.11
C VAL A 184 29.23 0.98 -5.72
N GLU A 185 29.88 1.86 -4.97
CA GLU A 185 29.33 3.18 -4.63
C GLU A 185 29.05 4.03 -5.88
N GLN A 186 29.95 4.00 -6.87
CA GLN A 186 29.73 4.70 -8.14
C GLN A 186 28.50 4.16 -8.88
N THR A 187 28.30 2.84 -8.86
CA THR A 187 27.10 2.21 -9.43
C THR A 187 25.83 2.69 -8.72
N ALA A 188 25.86 2.84 -7.39
CA ALA A 188 24.74 3.38 -6.61
C ALA A 188 24.46 4.86 -6.96
N ILE A 189 25.51 5.66 -7.14
CA ILE A 189 25.39 7.08 -7.59
C ILE A 189 24.74 7.15 -8.97
N ASP A 190 25.16 6.32 -9.91
CA ASP A 190 24.61 6.30 -11.26
C ASP A 190 23.12 5.91 -11.27
N LEU A 191 22.74 4.94 -10.42
CA LEU A 191 21.33 4.58 -10.19
C LEU A 191 20.53 5.73 -9.59
N LEU A 192 21.09 6.42 -8.58
CA LEU A 192 20.47 7.59 -7.97
C LEU A 192 20.31 8.75 -8.95
N ASP A 193 21.29 8.99 -9.82
CA ASP A 193 21.24 10.07 -10.80
C ASP A 193 20.18 9.83 -11.89
N ARG A 194 19.89 8.57 -12.21
CA ARG A 194 18.79 8.17 -13.12
C ARG A 194 17.44 8.08 -12.40
N SER A 195 17.42 8.04 -11.08
CA SER A 195 16.20 7.97 -10.28
C SER A 195 15.40 9.28 -10.36
N ARG A 196 14.08 9.18 -10.17
CA ARG A 196 13.15 10.34 -10.18
C ARG A 196 12.45 10.55 -8.83
N GLY A 197 12.94 9.92 -7.77
CA GLY A 197 12.34 9.98 -6.43
C GLY A 197 12.83 11.17 -5.59
N GLN A 198 12.30 11.27 -4.36
CA GLN A 198 12.68 12.31 -3.40
C GLN A 198 14.17 12.31 -3.06
N ALA A 199 14.84 11.16 -3.09
CA ALA A 199 16.29 11.08 -2.85
C ALA A 199 17.07 11.95 -3.86
N LYS A 200 16.66 11.92 -5.14
CA LYS A 200 17.28 12.74 -6.19
C LYS A 200 17.04 14.24 -5.97
N VAL A 201 15.86 14.62 -5.50
CA VAL A 201 15.54 16.02 -5.16
C VAL A 201 16.50 16.52 -4.07
N ARG A 202 16.64 15.77 -2.97
CA ARG A 202 17.56 16.11 -1.87
C ARG A 202 19.02 16.23 -2.33
N ILE A 203 19.47 15.31 -3.19
CA ILE A 203 20.82 15.36 -3.77
C ILE A 203 21.00 16.63 -4.62
N ASN A 204 20.01 16.97 -5.44
CA ASN A 204 20.08 18.16 -6.29
C ASN A 204 20.08 19.46 -5.46
N GLU A 205 19.30 19.53 -4.38
CA GLU A 205 19.33 20.63 -3.41
C GLU A 205 20.73 20.79 -2.80
N ALA A 206 21.30 19.71 -2.27
CA ALA A 206 22.65 19.75 -1.69
C ALA A 206 23.73 20.15 -2.72
N ARG A 207 23.60 19.69 -3.97
CA ARG A 207 24.50 20.09 -5.07
C ARG A 207 24.35 21.57 -5.40
N ALA A 208 23.13 22.11 -5.41
CA ALA A 208 22.86 23.52 -5.64
C ALA A 208 23.46 24.40 -4.54
N ASP A 209 23.29 24.00 -3.27
CA ASP A 209 23.86 24.71 -2.12
C ASP A 209 25.39 24.74 -2.17
N ARG A 210 26.01 23.58 -2.46
CA ARG A 210 27.46 23.47 -2.67
C ARG A 210 27.92 24.42 -3.78
N TRP A 211 27.24 24.43 -4.92
CA TRP A 211 27.59 25.28 -6.06
C TRP A 211 27.46 26.77 -5.72
N ALA A 212 26.39 27.16 -5.01
CA ALA A 212 26.21 28.53 -4.55
C ALA A 212 27.35 28.97 -3.63
N ALA A 213 27.77 28.12 -2.69
CA ALA A 213 28.88 28.40 -1.78
C ALA A 213 30.22 28.54 -2.53
N GLU A 214 30.51 27.62 -3.46
CA GLU A 214 31.71 27.66 -4.30
C GLU A 214 31.76 28.92 -5.17
N ASN A 215 30.65 29.23 -5.86
CA ASN A 215 30.55 30.42 -6.70
C ASN A 215 30.66 31.72 -5.89
N ALA A 216 30.12 31.77 -4.68
CA ALA A 216 30.29 32.93 -3.80
C ALA A 216 31.77 33.12 -3.43
N GLY A 217 32.50 32.02 -3.20
CA GLY A 217 33.95 32.04 -3.00
C GLY A 217 34.71 32.54 -4.23
N HIS A 218 34.43 31.97 -5.40
CA HIS A 218 35.02 32.41 -6.67
C HIS A 218 34.68 33.87 -7.00
N GLY A 219 33.44 34.30 -6.76
CA GLY A 219 33.02 35.69 -6.95
C GLY A 219 33.84 36.66 -6.12
N ARG A 220 34.05 36.37 -4.83
CA ARG A 220 34.93 37.17 -3.94
C ARG A 220 36.37 37.22 -4.44
N LEU A 221 36.89 36.11 -4.98
CA LEU A 221 38.24 36.07 -5.54
C LEU A 221 38.36 36.95 -6.80
N ILE A 222 37.41 36.84 -7.72
CA ILE A 222 37.37 37.65 -8.95
C ILE A 222 37.23 39.14 -8.59
N GLU A 223 36.37 39.46 -7.62
CA GLU A 223 36.22 40.82 -7.12
C GLU A 223 37.54 41.36 -6.55
N LEU A 224 38.22 40.58 -5.70
CA LEU A 224 39.52 40.95 -5.13
C LEU A 224 40.57 41.17 -6.24
N GLN A 225 40.61 40.28 -7.24
CA GLN A 225 41.51 40.40 -8.38
C GLN A 225 41.25 41.68 -9.19
N GLY A 226 39.99 42.05 -9.39
CA GLY A 226 39.62 43.31 -10.06
C GLY A 226 39.99 44.55 -9.23
N LYS A 227 39.93 44.46 -7.91
CA LYS A 227 40.24 45.57 -6.98
C LYS A 227 41.73 45.78 -6.73
N LEU A 228 42.54 44.72 -6.83
CA LEU A 228 43.99 44.71 -6.55
C LEU A 228 44.80 45.78 -7.30
N PRO A 229 44.61 46.02 -8.62
CA PRO A 229 45.36 47.05 -9.35
C PRO A 229 45.07 48.47 -8.84
N ALA A 230 43.80 48.79 -8.57
CA ALA A 230 43.40 50.10 -8.05
C ALA A 230 43.94 50.33 -6.63
N PHE A 231 43.89 49.30 -5.79
CA PHE A 231 44.50 49.35 -4.46
C PHE A 231 46.01 49.54 -4.51
N ARG A 232 46.72 48.81 -5.38
CA ARG A 232 48.17 48.95 -5.58
C ARG A 232 48.57 50.33 -6.08
N ALA A 233 47.76 50.95 -6.93
CA ALA A 233 48.02 52.29 -7.46
C ALA A 233 47.87 53.40 -6.40
N ALA A 234 46.81 53.35 -5.57
CA ALA A 234 46.54 54.38 -4.56
C ALA A 234 45.83 53.82 -3.30
N PRO A 235 46.56 53.20 -2.35
CA PRO A 235 45.95 52.47 -1.23
C PRO A 235 45.04 53.32 -0.34
N ARG A 236 45.46 54.55 0.00
CA ARG A 236 44.70 55.45 0.88
C ARG A 236 43.42 55.98 0.22
N LEU A 237 43.51 56.36 -1.05
CA LEU A 237 42.37 56.89 -1.80
C LEU A 237 41.33 55.80 -2.06
N TYR A 238 41.80 54.60 -2.44
CA TYR A 238 40.94 53.44 -2.63
C TYR A 238 40.18 53.08 -1.35
N ALA A 239 40.86 53.00 -0.21
CA ALA A 239 40.23 52.69 1.08
C ALA A 239 39.21 53.76 1.51
N LEU A 240 39.46 55.04 1.22
CA LEU A 240 38.51 56.12 1.49
C LEU A 240 37.27 56.02 0.60
N GLN A 241 37.46 55.79 -0.70
CA GLN A 241 36.36 55.64 -1.66
C GLN A 241 35.50 54.41 -1.34
N ASP A 242 36.10 53.28 -0.99
CA ASP A 242 35.37 52.06 -0.62
C ASP A 242 34.53 52.27 0.65
N LYS A 243 35.10 52.92 1.69
CA LYS A 243 34.35 53.31 2.89
C LYS A 243 33.20 54.26 2.58
N LEU A 244 33.43 55.30 1.79
CA LEU A 244 32.39 56.25 1.40
C LEU A 244 31.30 55.60 0.56
N LYS A 245 31.65 54.63 -0.30
CA LYS A 245 30.70 53.85 -1.09
C LYS A 245 29.78 53.03 -0.18
N VAL A 246 30.36 52.25 0.74
CA VAL A 246 29.58 51.46 1.71
C VAL A 246 28.69 52.36 2.56
N LEU A 247 29.21 53.50 3.03
CA LEU A 247 28.41 54.50 3.75
C LEU A 247 27.28 55.06 2.88
N SER A 248 27.53 55.36 1.61
CA SER A 248 26.50 55.88 0.71
C SER A 248 25.40 54.88 0.40
N GLU A 249 25.74 53.59 0.26
CA GLU A 249 24.78 52.50 0.02
C GLU A 249 23.94 52.21 1.27
N THR A 250 24.57 52.20 2.45
CA THR A 250 23.89 51.97 3.73
C THR A 250 23.04 53.16 4.18
N LEU A 251 23.45 54.40 3.87
CA LEU A 251 22.73 55.62 4.21
C LEU A 251 21.69 56.05 3.16
N LYS A 252 21.46 55.24 2.11
CA LYS A 252 20.52 55.57 1.03
C LYS A 252 19.11 55.83 1.55
N ASP A 253 18.69 55.04 2.53
CA ASP A 253 17.34 55.11 3.14
C ASP A 253 17.34 55.80 4.52
N ALA A 254 18.50 56.29 4.98
CA ALA A 254 18.61 56.98 6.26
C ALA A 254 18.14 58.45 6.14
N PRO A 255 17.38 58.98 7.12
CA PRO A 255 16.94 60.36 7.11
C PRO A 255 18.16 61.31 7.22
N LYS A 256 18.28 62.22 6.24
CA LYS A 256 19.38 63.19 6.15
C LYS A 256 18.97 64.48 6.84
N TRP A 257 19.66 64.83 7.92
CA TRP A 257 19.42 66.07 8.66
C TRP A 257 20.56 67.05 8.39
N ILE A 258 20.24 68.25 7.89
CA ILE A 258 21.20 69.33 7.69
C ILE A 258 21.12 70.25 8.91
N LEU A 259 22.14 70.24 9.77
CA LEU A 259 22.22 71.16 10.90
C LEU A 259 22.93 72.45 10.49
N GLY A 260 22.17 73.54 10.44
CA GLY A 260 22.63 74.91 10.67
C GLY A 260 23.54 75.54 9.63
N VAL A 261 22.94 76.14 8.59
CA VAL A 261 23.55 77.25 7.85
C VAL A 261 22.54 78.42 7.87
N ASP A 262 23.01 79.63 8.14
CA ASP A 262 22.21 80.86 8.18
C ASP A 262 21.29 80.92 6.94
N ARG A 263 19.99 81.13 7.15
CA ARG A 263 18.92 81.11 6.12
C ARG A 263 19.19 82.06 4.95
N ARG A 264 20.13 83.00 5.09
CA ARG A 264 20.52 83.97 4.07
C ARG A 264 21.44 83.41 2.97
N PHE A 265 21.99 82.21 3.11
CA PHE A 265 22.98 81.66 2.16
C PHE A 265 22.67 80.25 1.63
N VAL A 266 21.47 79.71 1.87
CA VAL A 266 21.12 78.35 1.45
C VAL A 266 20.15 78.37 0.27
N GLU A 267 20.67 78.17 -0.94
CA GLU A 267 19.87 77.85 -2.13
C GLU A 267 19.76 76.32 -2.26
N ILE A 268 18.63 75.74 -1.88
CA ILE A 268 18.38 74.30 -2.02
C ILE A 268 17.86 74.05 -3.44
N ARG A 269 18.73 73.53 -4.32
CA ARG A 269 18.29 73.00 -5.62
C ARG A 269 18.01 71.50 -5.50
N TYR A 270 16.73 71.17 -5.55
CA TYR A 270 16.25 69.80 -5.66
C TYR A 270 16.13 69.45 -7.15
N GLN A 271 16.99 68.55 -7.64
CA GLN A 271 16.94 68.07 -9.02
C GLN A 271 16.36 66.64 -8.99
N ASP A 272 15.07 66.54 -9.26
CA ASP A 272 14.36 65.27 -9.40
C ASP A 272 14.36 64.89 -10.88
N GLU A 273 15.00 63.78 -11.24
CA GLU A 273 14.95 63.24 -12.60
C GLU A 273 13.66 62.45 -12.87
N ARG A 274 12.69 62.44 -11.95
CA ARG A 274 11.37 61.90 -12.22
C ARG A 274 10.51 62.94 -12.93
N ARG A 275 10.34 62.72 -14.24
CA ARG A 275 9.38 63.39 -15.12
C ARG A 275 7.97 63.30 -14.52
N VAL A 276 7.50 64.35 -13.84
CA VAL A 276 6.11 64.46 -13.36
C VAL A 276 5.34 65.42 -14.27
N VAL A 277 4.37 64.85 -14.96
CA VAL A 277 3.28 65.54 -15.65
C VAL A 277 2.39 66.21 -14.60
N GLY A 278 2.18 67.52 -14.75
CA GLY A 278 0.96 68.27 -14.39
C GLY A 278 0.42 68.20 -12.95
N GLY A 279 0.38 69.35 -12.28
CA GLY A 279 -0.56 69.58 -11.17
C GLY A 279 0.03 70.46 -10.08
N GLY A 280 -0.28 71.76 -10.12
CA GLY A 280 0.10 72.69 -9.06
C GLY A 280 -0.62 72.39 -7.75
N ALA A 281 0.12 72.50 -6.64
CA ALA A 281 -0.46 72.62 -5.31
C ALA A 281 0.25 73.76 -4.57
N THR A 282 -0.49 74.84 -4.38
CA THR A 282 -0.18 75.92 -3.46
C THR A 282 -0.34 75.41 -2.02
N LEU A 283 0.67 75.63 -1.17
CA LEU A 283 0.52 75.50 0.28
C LEU A 283 0.74 76.87 0.90
N GLY A 284 -0.34 77.36 1.51
CA GLY A 284 -0.45 78.68 2.11
C GLY A 284 0.39 78.85 3.36
N SER A 285 0.86 80.09 3.50
CA SER A 285 1.44 80.68 4.70
C SER A 285 0.45 80.67 5.87
N GLN A 286 0.91 80.25 7.04
CA GLN A 286 0.49 80.86 8.31
C GLN A 286 1.74 81.49 8.95
N ASN A 287 1.93 82.78 8.70
CA ASN A 287 1.63 83.84 9.66
C ASN A 287 1.04 85.04 8.91
#